data_AF-A0AAV0DDE1-F1
#
_entry.id   AF-A0AAV0DDE1-F1
#
_cell.length_a   1.000
_cell.length_b   1.000
_cell.length_c   1.000
_cell.angle_alpha   90.00
_cell.angle_beta   90.00
_cell.angle_gamma   90.00
#
_symmetry.space_group_name_H-M   'P 1'
#
loop_
_entity.id
_entity.type
_entity.pdbx_description
1 polymer ?
#
loop_
_entity_poly.entity_id
_entity_poly.type
_entity_poly.pdbx_seq_one_letter_code
_entity_poly.pdbx_strand_id
1 'polypeptide(L)'
;MGESINGAKGAVEAALERVDFSMLRDRDREGVMVELGMELIWIICFLINSERTSHGRMVAGYWCPVIVLLAGRCDYALLKNTQRLDNLCKKFASLRQKVQPLVITCQCHPPSSSSSPVSFKGL
;
A
#
# COMPACT_ATOMS: atom_id res chain seq x y z
N MET A 1 14.71 13.20 -5.89
CA MET A 1 14.34 11.93 -6.53
C MET A 1 13.05 11.46 -5.88
N GLY A 2 11.95 11.34 -6.61
CA GLY A 2 10.72 10.78 -6.08
C GLY A 2 10.90 9.27 -5.87
N GLU A 3 10.44 8.73 -4.74
CA GLU A 3 10.51 7.30 -4.49
C GLU A 3 9.60 6.53 -5.44
N SER A 4 10.09 5.41 -5.95
CA SER A 4 9.37 4.59 -6.92
C SER A 4 8.32 3.71 -6.24
N ILE A 5 7.32 3.25 -7.00
CA ILE A 5 6.31 2.28 -6.53
C ILE A 5 6.98 1.02 -5.97
N ASN A 6 8.06 0.55 -6.62
CA ASN A 6 8.83 -0.59 -6.13
C ASN A 6 9.55 -0.30 -4.80
N GLY A 7 10.07 0.91 -4.63
CA GLY A 7 10.64 1.33 -3.34
C GLY A 7 9.59 1.37 -2.23
N ALA A 8 8.40 1.88 -2.53
CA ALA A 8 7.27 1.89 -1.60
C ALA A 8 6.82 0.47 -1.21
N LYS A 9 6.71 -0.45 -2.17
CA LYS A 9 6.38 -1.85 -1.91
C LYS A 9 7.42 -2.51 -1.00
N GLY A 10 8.71 -2.42 -1.33
CA GLY A 10 9.76 -3.03 -0.54
C GLY A 10 9.82 -2.49 0.90
N ALA A 11 9.55 -1.19 1.09
CA ALA A 11 9.46 -0.61 2.44
C ALA A 11 8.28 -1.17 3.24
N VAL A 12 7.11 -1.33 2.61
CA VAL A 12 5.91 -1.87 3.25
C VAL A 12 6.05 -3.37 3.54
N GLU A 13 6.64 -4.14 2.62
CA GLU A 13 6.94 -5.56 2.80
C GLU A 13 7.88 -5.78 3.99
N ALA A 14 8.97 -5.00 4.09
CA ALA A 14 9.88 -5.07 5.23
C ALA A 14 9.18 -4.75 6.56
N ALA A 15 8.29 -3.75 6.57
CA ALA A 15 7.50 -3.41 7.75
C ALA A 15 6.52 -4.55 8.12
N LEU A 16 5.91 -5.21 7.13
CA LEU A 16 4.96 -6.31 7.33
C LEU A 16 5.66 -7.55 7.90
N GLU A 17 6.81 -7.95 7.33
CA GLU A 17 7.63 -9.05 7.88
C GLU A 17 7.99 -8.80 9.35
N ARG A 18 8.24 -7.54 9.72
CA ARG A 18 8.53 -7.17 11.09
C ARG A 18 7.32 -7.19 12.01
N VAL A 19 6.12 -6.88 11.50
CA VAL A 19 4.87 -7.07 12.24
C VAL A 19 4.70 -8.55 12.56
N ASP A 20 4.82 -9.43 11.56
CA ASP A 20 4.69 -10.88 11.75
C ASP A 20 5.66 -11.41 12.81
N PHE A 21 6.92 -10.98 12.75
CA PHE A 21 7.93 -11.34 13.75
C PHE A 21 7.59 -10.81 15.15
N SER A 22 7.03 -9.60 15.25
CA SER A 22 6.68 -8.98 16.53
C SER A 22 5.46 -9.65 17.17
N MET A 23 4.50 -10.12 16.37
CA MET A 23 3.33 -10.86 16.83
C MET A 23 3.68 -12.19 17.50
N LEU A 24 4.77 -12.83 17.07
CA LEU A 24 5.29 -14.04 17.72
C LEU A 24 5.86 -13.77 19.13
N ARG A 25 6.22 -12.52 19.43
CA ARG A 25 6.95 -12.14 20.65
C ARG A 25 6.10 -11.42 21.70
N ASP A 26 5.11 -10.63 21.29
CA ASP A 26 4.32 -9.77 22.19
C ASP A 26 2.81 -9.99 21.99
N ARG A 27 2.22 -10.87 22.81
CA ARG A 27 0.78 -11.18 22.74
C ARG A 27 -0.10 -10.04 23.27
N ASP A 28 0.41 -9.19 24.14
CA ASP A 28 -0.36 -8.08 24.72
C ASP A 28 -0.70 -7.02 23.68
N ARG A 29 0.05 -6.98 22.57
CA ARG A 29 -0.15 -6.04 21.46
C ARG A 29 -0.69 -6.70 20.19
N GLU A 30 -1.13 -7.96 20.27
CA GLU A 30 -1.57 -8.75 19.12
C GLU A 30 -2.66 -8.02 18.31
N GLY A 31 -3.69 -7.46 18.98
CA GLY A 31 -4.78 -6.76 18.30
C GLY A 31 -4.31 -5.57 17.44
N VAL A 32 -3.45 -4.71 17.99
CA VAL A 32 -2.91 -3.54 17.28
C VAL A 32 -2.02 -3.97 16.11
N MET A 33 -1.26 -5.06 16.29
CA MET A 33 -0.40 -5.60 15.24
C MET A 33 -1.20 -6.24 14.10
N VAL A 34 -2.32 -6.93 14.40
CA VAL A 34 -3.25 -7.42 13.37
C VAL A 34 -3.79 -6.25 12.54
N GLU A 35 -4.29 -5.20 13.20
CA GLU A 35 -4.83 -4.03 12.50
C GLU A 35 -3.78 -3.35 11.63
N LEU A 36 -2.57 -3.16 12.16
CA LEU A 36 -1.45 -2.60 11.43
C LEU A 36 -1.07 -3.46 10.23
N GLY A 37 -1.02 -4.78 10.39
CA GLY A 37 -0.76 -5.74 9.31
C GLY A 37 -1.82 -5.65 8.20
N MET A 38 -3.10 -5.56 8.56
CA MET A 38 -4.18 -5.38 7.58
C MET A 38 -4.04 -4.08 6.78
N GLU A 39 -3.67 -2.98 7.43
CA GLU A 39 -3.46 -1.69 6.73
C GLU A 39 -2.22 -1.74 5.81
N LEU A 40 -1.14 -2.41 6.22
CA LEU A 40 0.04 -2.63 5.37
C LEU A 40 -0.29 -3.49 4.14
N ILE A 41 -1.03 -4.59 4.34
CA ILE A 41 -1.50 -5.46 3.24
C ILE A 41 -2.38 -4.66 2.26
N TRP A 42 -3.28 -3.82 2.78
CA TRP A 42 -4.11 -2.98 1.93
C TRP A 42 -3.27 -2.05 1.04
N ILE A 43 -2.20 -1.46 1.59
CA ILE A 43 -1.29 -0.60 0.84
C ILE A 43 -0.53 -1.38 -0.24
N ILE A 44 -0.06 -2.60 0.04
CA ILE A 44 0.55 -3.47 -0.97
C ILE A 44 -0.43 -3.72 -2.11
N CYS A 45 -1.68 -4.09 -1.79
CA CYS A 45 -2.73 -4.30 -2.77
C CYS A 45 -3.02 -3.04 -3.60
N PHE A 46 -3.02 -1.86 -2.98
CA PHE A 46 -3.14 -0.58 -3.68
C PHE A 46 -1.98 -0.35 -4.66
N LEU A 47 -0.74 -0.54 -4.23
CA LEU A 47 0.46 -0.34 -5.06
C LEU A 47 0.50 -1.31 -6.25
N ILE A 48 0.18 -2.59 -6.03
CA ILE A 48 0.10 -3.60 -7.10
C ILE A 48 -0.98 -3.25 -8.12
N ASN A 49 -2.19 -2.91 -7.67
CA ASN A 49 -3.28 -2.57 -8.60
C ASN A 49 -3.01 -1.29 -9.37
N SER A 50 -2.33 -0.34 -8.75
CA SER A 50 -1.98 0.94 -9.38
C SER A 50 -1.03 0.79 -10.56
N GLU A 51 -0.18 -0.23 -10.59
CA GLU A 51 0.74 -0.45 -11.72
C GLU A 51 0.03 -0.82 -13.02
N ARG A 52 -1.21 -1.32 -12.94
CA ARG A 52 -1.98 -1.80 -14.08
C ARG A 52 -2.40 -0.70 -15.04
N THR A 53 -2.50 0.55 -14.58
CA THR A 53 -2.93 1.68 -15.41
C THR A 53 -1.96 2.85 -15.31
N SER A 54 -1.90 3.69 -16.35
CA SER A 54 -1.07 4.91 -16.33
C SER A 54 -1.53 5.89 -15.25
N HIS A 55 -2.84 6.05 -15.09
CA HIS A 55 -3.44 6.87 -14.05
C HIS A 55 -3.15 6.31 -12.65
N GLY A 56 -3.26 4.98 -12.47
CA GLY A 56 -2.88 4.31 -11.23
C GLY A 56 -1.42 4.57 -10.85
N ARG A 57 -0.48 4.43 -11.80
CA ARG A 57 0.94 4.71 -11.55
C ARG A 57 1.19 6.16 -11.13
N MET A 58 0.47 7.11 -11.73
CA MET A 58 0.56 8.53 -11.35
C MET A 58 0.05 8.76 -9.92
N VAL A 59 -1.14 8.23 -9.59
CA VAL A 59 -1.73 8.36 -8.25
C VAL A 59 -0.84 7.70 -7.20
N ALA A 60 -0.43 6.45 -7.40
CA ALA A 60 0.47 5.76 -6.49
C ALA A 60 1.82 6.49 -6.35
N GLY A 61 2.39 6.99 -7.44
CA GLY A 61 3.63 7.76 -7.43
C GLY A 61 3.56 9.01 -6.54
N TYR A 62 2.42 9.70 -6.50
CA TYR A 62 2.20 10.83 -5.59
C TYR A 62 2.27 10.43 -4.11
N TRP A 63 1.77 9.23 -3.77
CA TRP A 63 1.71 8.75 -2.39
C TRP A 63 2.94 7.97 -1.93
N CYS A 64 3.82 7.53 -2.85
CA CYS A 64 5.02 6.74 -2.54
C CYS A 64 5.88 7.36 -1.43
N PRO A 65 6.23 8.67 -1.44
CA PRO A 65 7.03 9.28 -0.37
C PRO A 65 6.40 9.19 1.02
N VAL A 66 5.07 9.32 1.09
CA VAL A 66 4.35 9.21 2.36
C VAL A 66 4.30 7.75 2.84
N ILE A 67 4.11 6.81 1.91
CA ILE A 67 4.07 5.38 2.20
C ILE A 67 5.41 4.92 2.76
N VAL A 68 6.53 5.23 2.10
CA VAL A 68 7.87 4.83 2.58
C VAL A 68 8.18 5.47 3.93
N LEU A 69 7.83 6.75 4.12
CA LEU A 69 8.02 7.42 5.42
C LEU A 69 7.25 6.71 6.54
N LEU A 70 5.99 6.34 6.30
CA LEU A 70 5.18 5.63 7.29
C LEU A 70 5.68 4.20 7.52
N ALA A 71 6.08 3.50 6.46
CA ALA A 71 6.66 2.16 6.55
C ALA A 71 7.98 2.18 7.34
N GLY A 72 8.90 3.11 7.07
CA GLY A 72 10.12 3.27 7.84
C GLY A 72 9.89 3.64 9.31
N ARG A 73 8.85 4.43 9.60
CA ARG A 73 8.44 4.72 10.99
C ARG A 73 7.85 3.50 11.69
N CYS A 74 7.11 2.66 10.95
CA CYS A 74 6.61 1.38 11.43
C CYS A 74 7.77 0.45 11.78
N ASP A 75 8.68 0.29 10.82
CA ASP A 75 9.88 -0.53 10.92
C ASP A 75 10.74 -0.16 12.14
N TYR A 76 10.95 1.15 12.36
CA TYR A 76 11.63 1.69 13.53
C TYR A 76 10.86 1.47 14.84
N ALA A 77 9.55 1.72 14.84
CA ALA A 77 8.73 1.59 16.04
C ALA A 77 8.68 0.15 16.56
N LEU A 78 8.63 -0.82 15.65
CA LEU A 78 8.67 -2.25 15.96
C LEU A 78 10.05 -2.66 16.48
N LEU A 79 11.15 -2.22 15.86
CA LEU A 79 12.52 -2.49 16.37
C LEU A 79 12.75 -1.97 17.78
N LYS A 80 12.27 -0.75 18.03
CA LYS A 80 12.46 -0.08 19.32
C LYS A 80 11.41 -0.49 20.35
N ASN A 81 10.52 -1.42 20.00
CA ASN A 81 9.42 -1.89 20.83
C ASN A 81 8.61 -0.74 21.47
N THR A 82 8.35 0.32 20.70
CA THR A 82 7.71 1.54 21.22
C THR A 82 6.19 1.39 21.29
N GLN A 83 5.55 1.99 22.29
CA GLN A 83 4.08 2.04 22.44
C GLN A 83 3.37 2.98 21.43
N ARG A 84 3.99 3.28 20.29
CA ARG A 84 3.43 4.21 19.28
C ARG A 84 2.75 3.52 18.11
N LEU A 85 2.49 2.21 18.23
CA LEU A 85 1.87 1.40 17.18
C LEU A 85 0.42 1.83 16.88
N ASP A 86 -0.37 2.20 17.89
CA ASP A 86 -1.74 2.70 17.70
C ASP A 86 -1.78 3.96 16.83
N ASN A 87 -0.83 4.86 17.04
CA ASN A 87 -0.72 6.08 16.25
C ASN A 87 -0.29 5.79 14.81
N LEU A 88 0.53 4.76 14.60
CA LEU A 88 0.92 4.33 13.25
C LEU A 88 -0.25 3.67 12.53
N CYS A 89 -0.99 2.78 13.19
CA CYS A 89 -2.22 2.19 12.67
C CYS A 89 -3.21 3.28 12.22
N LYS A 90 -3.47 4.29 13.07
CA LYS A 90 -4.31 5.45 12.73
C LYS A 90 -3.80 6.24 11.52
N LYS A 91 -2.49 6.39 11.38
CA LYS A 91 -1.89 7.10 10.22
C LYS A 91 -2.05 6.32 8.93
N PHE A 92 -1.88 5.00 8.97
CA PHE A 92 -2.13 4.16 7.80
C PHE A 92 -3.62 4.10 7.43
N ALA A 93 -4.51 3.95 8.40
CA ALA A 93 -5.95 4.04 8.18
C ALA A 93 -6.37 5.40 7.59
N SER A 94 -5.79 6.51 8.08
CA SER A 94 -6.02 7.84 7.51
C SER A 94 -5.49 7.97 6.08
N LEU A 95 -4.33 7.37 5.77
CA LEU A 95 -3.82 7.29 4.41
C LEU A 95 -4.79 6.53 3.51
N ARG A 96 -5.25 5.35 3.94
CA ARG A 96 -6.25 4.55 3.22
C ARG A 96 -7.51 5.36 2.92
N GLN A 97 -8.07 6.07 3.90
CA GLN A 97 -9.26 6.91 3.69
C GLN A 97 -9.06 7.99 2.62
N LYS A 98 -7.85 8.58 2.53
CA LYS A 98 -7.53 9.60 1.51
C LYS A 98 -7.30 8.99 0.13
N VAL A 99 -6.73 7.79 0.08
CA VAL A 99 -6.38 7.10 -1.17
C VAL A 99 -7.57 6.36 -1.76
N GLN A 100 -8.43 5.76 -0.92
CA GLN A 100 -9.53 4.87 -1.33
C GLN A 100 -10.46 5.47 -2.40
N PRO A 101 -10.89 6.74 -2.34
CA PRO A 101 -11.70 7.34 -3.41
C PRO A 101 -10.98 7.35 -4.77
N LEU A 102 -9.65 7.50 -4.76
CA LEU A 102 -8.82 7.52 -5.96
C LEU A 102 -8.55 6.11 -6.51
N VAL A 103 -8.62 5.07 -5.68
CA VAL A 103 -8.50 3.68 -6.13
C VAL A 103 -9.67 3.32 -7.04
N ILE A 104 -10.87 3.77 -6.69
CA ILE A 104 -12.10 3.54 -7.48
C ILE A 104 -11.95 4.21 -8.85
N THR A 105 -11.47 5.46 -8.90
CA THR A 105 -11.26 6.17 -10.17
C THR A 105 -10.16 5.53 -11.02
N CYS A 106 -9.10 5.01 -10.40
CA CYS A 106 -8.03 4.29 -11.10
C CYS A 106 -8.50 3.00 -11.79
N GLN A 107 -9.57 2.36 -11.31
CA GLN A 107 -10.16 1.15 -11.88
C GLN A 107 -11.17 1.46 -12.99
N CYS A 108 -11.74 2.67 -13.02
CA CYS A 108 -12.74 3.07 -14.02
C CYS A 108 -12.14 3.58 -15.34
N HIS A 109 -10.83 3.88 -15.37
CA HIS A 109 -10.15 4.20 -16.62
C HIS A 109 -9.63 2.92 -17.27
N PRO A 110 -10.22 2.48 -18.41
CA PRO A 110 -9.68 1.35 -19.14
C PRO A 110 -8.20 1.63 -19.47
N PRO A 111 -7.33 0.60 -19.46
CA PRO A 111 -5.96 0.76 -19.90
C PRO A 111 -5.99 1.41 -21.28
N SER A 112 -5.24 2.50 -21.47
CA SER A 112 -5.17 3.20 -22.74
C SER A 112 -4.78 2.22 -23.85
N SER A 113 -5.81 1.83 -24.62
CA SER A 113 -5.89 1.10 -25.88
C SER A 113 -4.60 0.69 -26.59
N SER A 114 -4.48 -0.60 -26.90
CA SER A 114 -4.10 -1.03 -28.25
C SER A 114 -5.39 -1.41 -28.98
N SER A 115 -5.85 -0.52 -29.86
CA SER A 115 -7.00 -0.73 -30.71
C SER A 115 -6.64 -1.66 -31.87
N SER A 116 -7.31 -2.80 -31.96
CA SER A 116 -7.57 -3.46 -33.24
C SER A 116 -9.01 -3.99 -33.15
N PRO A 117 -9.99 -3.37 -33.84
CA PRO A 117 -11.32 -3.94 -33.91
C PRO A 117 -11.21 -5.23 -34.73
N VAL A 118 -11.51 -6.36 -34.09
CA VAL A 118 -11.71 -7.61 -34.82
C VAL A 118 -12.94 -7.40 -35.71
N SER A 119 -12.69 -7.25 -37.00
CA SER A 119 -13.74 -7.21 -38.02
C SER A 119 -14.31 -8.63 -38.15
N PHE A 120 -15.48 -8.86 -37.55
CA PHE A 120 -16.27 -10.05 -37.86
C PHE A 120 -16.83 -9.90 -39.27
N LYS A 121 -16.13 -10.46 -40.26
CA LYS A 121 -16.75 -10.85 -41.52
C LYS A 121 -17.44 -12.20 -41.27
N GLY A 122 -18.77 -12.18 -41.35
CA GLY A 122 -19.58 -13.39 -41.22
C GLY A 122 -19.24 -14.45 -42.26
N LEU A 123 -19.37 -15.70 -41.84
CA LEU A 123 -19.74 -16.88 -42.61
C LEU A 123 -20.58 -17.77 -41.71
#